data_AF-A0A7S3BUK6-F1
#
_entry.id   AF-A0A7S3BUK6-F1
#
_cell.length_a   1.000
_cell.length_b   1.000
_cell.length_c   1.000
_cell.angle_alpha   90.00
_cell.angle_beta   90.00
_cell.angle_gamma   90.00
#
_symmetry.space_group_name_H-M   'P 1'
#
loop_
_entity.id
_entity.type
_entity.pdbx_description
1 polymer ?
#
loop_
_entity_poly.entity_id
_entity_poly.type
_entity_poly.pdbx_seq_one_letter_code
_entity_poly.pdbx_strand_id
1 'polypeptide(L)'
;ANFHYLDFAINWVYHLRRAGSDHFLVGAMDDDILRELWRREIPCFQMASGLTTRDFGWGTPTFHKMGRSKIELIGLFVEQGFDILLSDVDTVWMRDPLPYMARFPD
;
A
#
# COMPACT_ATOMS: atom_id res chain seq x y z
N ALA A 1 0.67 1.10 5.18
CA ALA A 1 0.99 2.18 6.13
C ALA A 1 0.36 1.87 7.49
N ASN A 2 0.98 2.29 8.58
CA ASN A 2 0.37 2.31 9.92
C ASN A 2 -0.12 3.73 10.24
N PHE A 3 -0.86 3.94 11.34
CA PHE A 3 -1.49 5.22 11.68
C PHE A 3 -0.51 6.39 11.83
N HIS A 4 0.74 6.13 12.22
CA HIS A 4 1.77 7.17 12.30
C HIS A 4 2.13 7.79 10.95
N TYR A 5 1.84 7.09 9.84
CA TYR A 5 2.07 7.55 8.47
C TYR A 5 0.77 7.87 7.72
N LEU A 6 -0.30 8.20 8.45
CA LEU A 6 -1.59 8.55 7.86
C LEU A 6 -1.49 9.75 6.90
N ASP A 7 -0.76 10.78 7.31
CA ASP A 7 -0.51 11.98 6.50
C ASP A 7 0.21 11.65 5.20
N PHE A 8 1.18 10.74 5.23
CA PHE A 8 1.90 10.27 4.04
C PHE A 8 0.97 9.49 3.12
N ALA A 9 0.14 8.60 3.66
CA ALA A 9 -0.87 7.88 2.88
C ALA A 9 -1.87 8.85 2.21
N ILE A 10 -2.36 9.86 2.93
CA ILE A 10 -3.27 10.88 2.37
C ILE A 10 -2.57 11.68 1.27
N ASN A 11 -1.32 12.09 1.48
CA ASN A 11 -0.53 12.82 0.50
C ASN A 11 -0.31 11.99 -0.77
N TRP A 12 0.07 10.72 -0.62
CA TRP A 12 0.26 9.78 -1.72
C TRP A 12 -1.03 9.60 -2.54
N VAL A 13 -2.18 9.39 -1.88
CA VAL A 13 -3.49 9.30 -2.53
C VAL A 13 -3.86 10.58 -3.27
N TYR A 14 -3.63 11.73 -2.65
CA TYR A 14 -3.90 13.03 -3.28
C TYR A 14 -3.13 13.19 -4.58
N HIS A 15 -1.85 12.82 -4.59
CA HIS A 15 -0.99 12.94 -5.76
C HIS A 15 -1.35 11.94 -6.88
N LEU A 16 -1.73 10.70 -6.56
CA LEU A 16 -2.23 9.75 -7.54
C LEU A 16 -3.52 10.22 -8.21
N ARG A 17 -4.50 10.67 -7.40
CA ARG A 17 -5.76 11.21 -7.92
C ARG A 17 -5.51 12.43 -8.82
N ARG A 18 -4.59 13.32 -8.42
CA ARG A 18 -4.18 14.47 -9.23
C ARG A 18 -3.49 14.06 -10.54
N ALA A 19 -2.77 12.94 -10.54
CA ALA A 19 -2.13 12.38 -11.72
C ALA A 19 -3.12 11.67 -12.67
N GLY A 20 -4.40 11.55 -12.29
CA GLY A 20 -5.45 10.90 -13.07
C GLY A 20 -5.58 9.40 -12.82
N SER A 21 -4.93 8.87 -11.78
CA SER A 21 -5.00 7.45 -11.41
C SER A 21 -5.96 7.25 -10.23
N ASP A 22 -7.04 6.50 -10.47
CA ASP A 22 -8.05 6.11 -9.50
C ASP A 22 -7.97 4.60 -9.14
N HIS A 23 -7.23 3.82 -9.92
CA HIS A 23 -6.95 2.41 -9.69
C HIS A 23 -5.83 2.20 -8.66
N PHE A 24 -6.13 2.43 -7.39
CA PHE A 24 -5.18 2.17 -6.29
C PHE A 24 -5.87 1.55 -5.08
N LEU A 25 -5.08 0.90 -4.24
CA LEU A 25 -5.50 0.37 -2.94
C LEU A 25 -4.43 0.69 -1.89
N VAL A 26 -4.85 1.18 -0.73
CA VAL A 26 -3.94 1.44 0.40
C VAL A 26 -4.00 0.26 1.37
N GLY A 27 -2.87 -0.42 1.56
CA GLY A 27 -2.73 -1.45 2.59
C GLY A 27 -2.62 -0.85 4.00
N ALA A 28 -3.63 -1.07 4.83
CA ALA A 28 -3.69 -0.60 6.22
C ALA A 28 -3.09 -1.64 7.17
N MET A 29 -2.05 -1.27 7.90
CA MET A 29 -1.29 -2.20 8.78
C MET A 29 -1.84 -2.29 10.21
N ASP A 30 -2.72 -1.37 10.59
CA ASP A 30 -3.44 -1.37 11.85
C ASP A 30 -4.89 -0.89 11.64
N ASP A 31 -5.72 -1.12 12.64
CA ASP A 31 -7.15 -0.82 12.58
C ASP A 31 -7.44 0.70 12.58
N ASP A 32 -6.55 1.51 13.15
CA ASP A 32 -6.79 2.95 13.28
C ASP A 32 -6.65 3.63 11.92
N ILE A 33 -5.60 3.30 11.16
CA ILE A 33 -5.48 3.81 9.78
C ILE A 33 -6.53 3.21 8.86
N LEU A 34 -6.91 1.93 9.04
CA LEU A 34 -7.99 1.32 8.26
C LEU A 34 -9.30 2.10 8.41
N ARG A 35 -9.70 2.41 9.66
CA ARG A 35 -10.93 3.17 9.95
C ARG A 35 -10.86 4.57 9.36
N GLU A 36 -9.73 5.24 9.46
CA GLU A 36 -9.59 6.62 8.97
C GLU A 36 -9.56 6.70 7.44
N LEU A 37 -8.92 5.74 6.75
CA LEU A 37 -8.97 5.64 5.29
C LEU A 37 -10.39 5.31 4.81
N TRP A 38 -11.08 4.40 5.49
CA TRP A 38 -12.48 4.07 5.21
C TRP A 38 -13.39 5.28 5.35
N ARG A 39 -13.27 6.03 6.46
CA ARG A 39 -14.05 7.27 6.72
C ARG A 39 -13.83 8.33 5.64
N ARG A 40 -12.67 8.33 4.98
CA ARG A 40 -12.31 9.25 3.90
C ARG A 40 -12.64 8.73 2.50
N GLU A 41 -13.32 7.58 2.40
CA GLU A 41 -13.64 6.94 1.12
C GLU A 41 -12.38 6.69 0.27
N ILE A 42 -11.29 6.30 0.94
CA ILE A 42 -10.04 5.88 0.30
C ILE A 42 -10.08 4.36 0.18
N PRO A 43 -9.98 3.79 -1.04
CA PRO A 43 -9.90 2.34 -1.23
C PRO A 43 -8.74 1.76 -0.43
N CYS A 44 -9.05 0.89 0.51
CA CYS A 44 -8.08 0.30 1.42
C CYS A 44 -8.49 -1.13 1.79
N PHE A 45 -7.50 -1.90 2.26
CA PHE A 45 -7.72 -3.24 2.77
C PHE A 45 -6.85 -3.46 4.00
N GLN A 46 -7.32 -4.34 4.89
CA GLN A 46 -6.58 -4.70 6.08
C GLN A 46 -5.43 -5.65 5.71
N MET A 47 -4.20 -5.22 5.98
CA MET A 47 -3.03 -6.07 5.97
C MET A 47 -2.93 -6.77 7.33
N ALA A 48 -3.84 -7.72 7.58
CA ALA A 48 -3.85 -8.49 8.82
C ALA A 48 -2.55 -9.32 8.91
N SER A 49 -1.53 -8.77 9.55
CA SER A 49 -0.25 -9.46 9.72
C SER A 49 -0.27 -10.44 10.91
N GLY A 50 -1.29 -10.37 11.78
CA GLY A 50 -1.29 -11.07 13.07
C GLY A 50 -0.09 -10.68 13.96
N LEU A 51 0.63 -9.60 13.60
CA LEU A 51 1.80 -9.13 14.32
C LEU A 51 1.34 -8.08 15.34
N THR A 52 1.59 -8.38 16.60
CA THR A 52 1.42 -7.44 17.71
C THR A 52 2.18 -6.15 17.42
N THR A 53 1.56 -5.00 17.67
CA THR A 53 2.04 -3.64 17.41
C THR A 53 3.36 -3.24 18.08
N ARG A 54 4.01 -4.15 18.82
CA ARG A 54 5.13 -3.86 19.72
C ARG A 54 6.53 -3.96 19.10
N ASP A 55 6.72 -4.64 17.96
CA ASP A 55 8.06 -4.90 17.41
C ASP A 55 8.18 -4.46 15.94
N PHE A 56 8.37 -3.15 15.72
CA PHE A 56 8.71 -2.56 14.42
C PHE A 56 10.18 -2.11 14.34
N GLY A 57 11.09 -2.82 15.00
CA GLY A 57 12.53 -2.57 14.85
C GLY A 57 13.01 -2.98 13.45
N TRP A 58 13.72 -2.09 12.76
CA TRP A 58 14.38 -2.41 11.48
C TRP A 58 15.31 -3.62 11.66
N GLY A 59 15.20 -4.63 10.78
CA GLY A 59 15.98 -5.87 10.85
C GLY A 59 15.47 -6.95 11.81
N THR A 60 14.34 -6.73 12.48
CA THR A 60 13.74 -7.76 13.36
C THR A 60 13.06 -8.89 12.57
N PRO A 61 12.89 -10.09 13.16
CA PRO A 61 12.12 -11.17 12.55
C PRO A 61 10.69 -10.77 12.18
N THR A 62 10.08 -9.89 12.97
CA THR A 62 8.76 -9.29 12.73
C THR A 62 8.75 -8.41 11.47
N PHE A 63 9.78 -7.58 11.28
CA PHE A 63 9.97 -6.79 10.06
C PHE A 63 10.14 -7.68 8.81
N HIS A 64 10.93 -8.76 8.91
CA HIS A 64 11.05 -9.74 7.82
C HIS A 64 9.75 -10.48 7.53
N LYS A 65 8.96 -10.84 8.55
CA LYS A 65 7.66 -11.49 8.39
C LYS A 65 6.66 -10.56 7.70
N MET A 66 6.66 -9.28 8.04
CA MET A 66 5.84 -8.27 7.36
C MET A 66 6.22 -8.06 5.89
N GLY A 67 7.53 -8.08 5.58
CA GLY A 67 8.00 -8.09 4.19
C GLY A 67 7.47 -9.29 3.40
N ARG A 68 7.37 -10.47 4.01
CA ARG A 68 6.77 -11.66 3.39
C ARG A 68 5.25 -11.55 3.20
N SER A 69 4.53 -10.94 4.14
CA SER A 69 3.08 -10.71 3.98
C SER A 69 2.77 -9.75 2.82
N LYS A 70 3.64 -8.78 2.50
CA LYS A 70 3.52 -7.97 1.28
C LYS A 70 3.62 -8.84 0.02
N ILE A 71 4.56 -9.79 -0.01
CA ILE A 71 4.75 -10.71 -1.14
C ILE A 71 3.54 -11.65 -1.30
N GLU A 72 3.03 -12.22 -0.21
CA GLU A 72 1.84 -13.06 -0.22
C GLU A 72 0.63 -12.33 -0.80
N LEU A 73 0.42 -11.07 -0.40
CA LEU A 73 -0.64 -10.23 -0.94
C LEU A 73 -0.48 -9.96 -2.44
N ILE A 74 0.75 -9.64 -2.90
CA ILE A 74 1.04 -9.47 -4.32
C ILE A 74 0.70 -10.76 -5.08
N GLY A 75 1.10 -11.92 -4.54
CA GLY A 75 0.78 -13.23 -5.11
C GLY A 75 -0.72 -13.44 -5.28
N LEU A 76 -1.53 -13.13 -4.26
CA LEU A 76 -2.99 -13.26 -4.34
C LEU A 76 -3.60 -12.46 -5.49
N PHE A 77 -3.20 -11.20 -5.66
CA PHE A 77 -3.73 -10.37 -6.74
C PHE A 77 -3.22 -10.83 -8.12
N VAL A 78 -1.97 -11.26 -8.24
CA VAL A 78 -1.43 -11.83 -9.49
C VAL A 78 -2.17 -13.12 -9.86
N GLU A 79 -2.47 -13.99 -8.89
CA GLU A 79 -3.27 -15.22 -9.11
C GLU A 79 -4.70 -14.92 -9.58
N GLN A 80 -5.25 -13.76 -9.24
CA GLN A 80 -6.54 -13.29 -9.76
C GLN A 80 -6.44 -12.63 -11.16
N GLY A 81 -5.24 -12.52 -11.73
CA GLY A 81 -4.99 -11.98 -13.07
C GLY A 81 -4.78 -10.46 -13.12
N PHE A 82 -4.42 -9.82 -12.00
CA PHE A 82 -4.11 -8.39 -11.98
C PHE A 82 -2.62 -8.12 -12.21
N ASP A 83 -2.33 -7.08 -13.01
CA ASP A 83 -1.02 -6.42 -13.03
C ASP A 83 -0.93 -5.45 -11.85
N ILE A 84 0.17 -5.50 -11.09
CA ILE A 84 0.29 -4.74 -9.84
C ILE A 84 1.56 -3.89 -9.87
N LEU A 85 1.41 -2.62 -9.54
CA LEU A 85 2.51 -1.74 -9.18
C LEU A 85 2.51 -1.50 -7.67
N LEU A 86 3.56 -1.95 -6.98
CA LEU A 86 3.75 -1.67 -5.56
C LEU A 86 4.51 -0.36 -5.36
N SER A 87 4.01 0.50 -4.47
CA SER A 87 4.62 1.79 -4.12
C SER A 87 4.49 2.02 -2.62
N ASP A 88 5.57 2.47 -1.98
CA ASP A 88 5.52 2.89 -0.58
C ASP A 88 4.89 4.29 -0.46
N VAL A 89 4.23 4.55 0.68
CA VAL A 89 3.46 5.78 0.92
C VAL A 89 4.33 7.01 1.16
N ASP A 90 5.63 6.84 1.37
CA ASP A 90 6.62 7.93 1.50
C ASP A 90 7.15 8.43 0.13
N THR A 91 6.56 7.93 -0.97
CA THR A 91 6.83 8.41 -2.33
C THR A 91 5.72 9.34 -2.84
N VAL A 92 5.97 10.03 -3.95
CA VAL A 92 4.98 10.87 -4.62
C VAL A 92 4.98 10.59 -6.12
N TRP A 93 3.81 10.31 -6.68
CA TRP A 93 3.61 10.20 -8.13
C TRP A 93 3.26 11.55 -8.74
N MET A 94 4.11 12.04 -9.64
CA MET A 94 3.92 13.33 -10.33
C MET A 94 3.10 13.21 -11.62
N ARG A 95 2.97 11.98 -12.13
CA ARG A 95 2.24 11.58 -13.34
C ARG A 95 1.74 10.15 -13.12
N ASP A 96 0.75 9.73 -13.90
CA ASP A 96 0.27 8.35 -13.89
C ASP A 96 1.43 7.40 -14.25
N PRO A 97 1.78 6.44 -13.37
CA PRO A 97 2.86 5.50 -13.65
C PRO A 97 2.50 4.41 -14.66
N LEU A 98 1.21 4.09 -14.83
CA LEU A 98 0.79 2.93 -15.63
C LEU A 98 1.22 3.03 -17.12
N PRO A 99 1.12 4.20 -17.80
CA PRO A 99 1.60 4.35 -19.17
C PRO A 99 3.11 4.15 -19.36
N TYR A 100 3.90 4.31 -18.30
CA TYR A 100 5.33 4.01 -18.35
C TYR A 100 5.55 2.50 -18.20
N MET A 101 4.90 1.87 -17.22
CA MET A 101 5.03 0.43 -16.97
C MET A 101 4.54 -0.40 -18.16
N ALA A 102 3.45 0.00 -18.82
CA ALA A 102 2.90 -0.68 -19.99
C ALA A 102 3.85 -0.73 -21.21
N ARG A 103 4.95 0.05 -21.21
CA ARG A 103 5.99 -0.02 -22.26
C ARG A 103 6.94 -1.21 -22.09
N PHE A 104 6.93 -1.84 -20.91
CA PHE A 104 7.83 -2.92 -20.53
C PHE A 104 7.01 -4.07 -19.92
N PRO A 105 6.30 -4.85 -20.73
CA PRO A 105 5.42 -5.92 -20.25
C PRO A 105 6.15 -7.17 -19.72
N ASP A 106 7.49 -7.23 -19.81
CA ASP A 106 8.32 -8.42 -19.55
C ASP A 106 9.38 -8.21 -18.46
#